data_AF-A0A935QX89-F1
#
_entry.id   AF-A0A935QX89-F1
#
_cell.length_a   1.000
_cell.length_b   1.000
_cell.length_c   1.000
_cell.angle_alpha   90.00
_cell.angle_beta   90.00
_cell.angle_gamma   90.00
#
_symmetry.space_group_name_H-M   'P 1'
#
loop_
_entity.id
_entity.type
_entity.pdbx_description
1 polymer ?
#
loop_
_entity_poly.entity_id
_entity_poly.type
_entity_poly.pdbx_seq_one_letter_code
_entity_poly.pdbx_strand_id
1 'polypeptide(L)'
;MPTTLAEFDLVIVLGTLKTHMGTLFAGGAKSLMGLIPDSEHLRYHRDGLHHLLAALADAAWPSLTLIEGGVGMEGEGPHHGDPVPHGLALGGDDLLEVDCAAAALMGISPDEVPHLKLLAARRGRALPGLPPEWAPLVRRYRRPNAHIQHGRRVRVYPGDSCATCQVAASSVERFARENPHRVADVAAVVSMLMLKGLNVWMGHQPQDRPPPPGELSLAVGDCARSWAEAHGVPLVGGCPLRVHEVQPALVEVMRRLNAGELPPPQGGR
;
A
#
# COMPACT_ATOMS: atom_id res chain seq x y z
N MET A 1 -17.79 -16.38 -6.42
CA MET A 1 -16.53 -16.97 -6.91
C MET A 1 -16.69 -17.31 -8.38
N PRO A 2 -15.63 -17.26 -9.20
CA PRO A 2 -15.72 -17.78 -10.56
C PRO A 2 -16.22 -19.22 -10.48
N THR A 3 -17.23 -19.56 -11.29
CA THR A 3 -17.88 -20.88 -11.30
C THR A 3 -16.89 -22.04 -11.50
N THR A 4 -15.71 -21.73 -12.04
CA THR A 4 -14.64 -22.67 -12.38
C THR A 4 -13.87 -23.26 -11.20
N LEU A 5 -13.78 -22.62 -10.03
CA LEU A 5 -12.96 -23.17 -8.93
C LEU A 5 -13.48 -24.51 -8.39
N ALA A 6 -14.80 -24.70 -8.39
CA ALA A 6 -15.44 -25.93 -7.94
C ALA A 6 -15.23 -27.11 -8.90
N GLU A 7 -14.73 -26.86 -10.12
CA GLU A 7 -14.45 -27.87 -11.14
C GLU A 7 -13.05 -28.51 -10.98
N PHE A 8 -12.20 -27.94 -10.12
CA PHE A 8 -10.85 -28.44 -9.88
C PHE A 8 -10.78 -29.26 -8.60
N ASP A 9 -10.10 -30.41 -8.67
CA ASP A 9 -9.86 -31.28 -7.50
C ASP A 9 -8.90 -30.65 -6.48
N LEU A 10 -7.98 -29.81 -6.96
CA LEU A 10 -6.93 -29.19 -6.16
C LEU A 10 -6.74 -27.72 -6.56
N VAL A 11 -6.60 -26.87 -5.55
CA VAL A 11 -6.22 -25.46 -5.72
C VAL A 11 -4.83 -25.27 -5.14
N ILE A 12 -3.88 -24.86 -5.98
CA ILE A 12 -2.50 -24.57 -5.56
C ILE A 12 -2.28 -23.06 -5.68
N VAL A 13 -1.79 -22.44 -4.61
CA VAL A 13 -1.44 -21.03 -4.63
C VAL A 13 0.07 -20.84 -4.53
N LEU A 14 0.60 -19.94 -5.37
CA LEU A 14 1.98 -19.52 -5.34
C LEU A 14 2.06 -18.07 -4.86
N GLY A 15 2.78 -17.83 -3.77
CA GLY A 15 3.07 -16.52 -3.22
C GLY A 15 4.57 -16.21 -3.24
N THR A 16 4.90 -15.01 -2.77
CA THR A 16 6.30 -14.53 -2.68
C THR A 16 6.57 -13.92 -1.30
N LEU A 17 7.79 -14.07 -0.80
CA LEU A 17 8.24 -13.40 0.44
C LEU A 17 8.41 -11.91 0.21
N LYS A 18 7.34 -11.15 0.44
CA LYS A 18 7.28 -9.75 0.05
C LYS A 18 6.48 -8.90 1.02
N THR A 19 7.04 -7.74 1.37
CA THR A 19 6.31 -6.69 2.06
C THR A 19 5.34 -5.98 1.12
N HIS A 20 4.27 -5.40 1.68
CA HIS A 20 3.27 -4.68 0.89
C HIS A 20 2.72 -3.47 1.63
N MET A 21 2.69 -2.30 0.97
CA MET A 21 2.23 -1.03 1.58
C MET A 21 0.87 -1.15 2.26
N GLY A 22 -0.13 -1.72 1.57
CA GLY A 22 -1.50 -1.76 2.07
C GLY A 22 -1.86 -3.00 2.88
N THR A 23 -0.96 -3.99 3.03
CA THR A 23 -1.30 -5.25 3.74
C THR A 23 -0.20 -5.79 4.63
N LEU A 24 0.93 -5.08 4.72
CA LEU A 24 2.20 -5.44 5.36
C LEU A 24 2.91 -6.65 4.73
N PHE A 25 2.16 -7.71 4.45
CA PHE A 25 2.62 -8.97 3.88
C PHE A 25 1.79 -9.32 2.64
N ALA A 26 2.45 -9.94 1.65
CA ALA A 26 1.80 -10.47 0.46
C ALA A 26 1.38 -11.93 0.65
N GLY A 27 2.32 -12.88 0.62
CA GLY A 27 2.01 -14.28 0.91
C GLY A 27 1.00 -14.94 -0.02
N GLY A 28 0.53 -16.12 0.39
CA GLY A 28 -0.44 -16.93 -0.35
C GLY A 28 -1.85 -16.35 -0.30
N ALA A 29 -2.31 -15.85 0.87
CA ALA A 29 -3.65 -15.31 1.02
C ALA A 29 -3.89 -14.10 0.11
N LYS A 30 -2.88 -13.25 -0.11
CA LYS A 30 -2.97 -12.14 -1.06
C LYS A 30 -2.87 -12.58 -2.51
N SER A 31 -2.15 -13.66 -2.82
CA SER A 31 -2.13 -14.22 -4.18
C SER A 31 -3.51 -14.64 -4.67
N LEU A 32 -4.41 -15.03 -3.75
CA LEU A 32 -5.80 -15.35 -4.09
C LEU A 32 -6.59 -14.15 -4.63
N MET A 33 -6.12 -12.90 -4.47
CA MET A 33 -6.74 -11.75 -5.13
C MET A 33 -6.85 -11.90 -6.65
N GLY A 34 -5.99 -12.72 -7.27
CA GLY A 34 -6.10 -13.06 -8.69
C GLY A 34 -7.40 -13.80 -9.08
N LEU A 35 -8.17 -14.30 -8.11
CA LEU A 35 -9.48 -14.92 -8.32
C LEU A 35 -10.61 -13.89 -8.52
N ILE A 36 -10.32 -12.61 -8.28
CA ILE A 36 -11.27 -11.51 -8.41
C ILE A 36 -10.93 -10.71 -9.66
N PRO A 37 -11.91 -10.33 -10.50
CA PRO A 37 -11.65 -9.46 -11.65
C PRO A 37 -11.05 -8.11 -11.23
N ASP A 38 -10.11 -7.59 -12.03
CA ASP A 38 -9.45 -6.30 -11.78
C ASP A 38 -10.44 -5.15 -11.58
N SER A 39 -11.61 -5.20 -12.24
CA SER A 39 -12.69 -4.22 -12.09
C SER A 39 -13.23 -4.13 -10.66
N GLU A 40 -13.20 -5.23 -9.92
CA GLU A 40 -13.66 -5.30 -8.53
C GLU A 40 -12.53 -4.99 -7.52
N HIS A 41 -11.26 -5.00 -7.93
CA HIS A 41 -10.14 -4.71 -7.01
C HIS A 41 -10.27 -3.32 -6.39
N LEU A 42 -10.70 -2.32 -7.17
CA LEU A 42 -10.92 -0.96 -6.66
C LEU A 42 -11.99 -0.89 -5.58
N ARG A 43 -13.05 -1.70 -5.70
CA ARG A 43 -14.16 -1.71 -4.74
C ARG A 43 -13.70 -2.20 -3.37
N TYR A 44 -12.93 -3.28 -3.33
CA TYR A 44 -12.47 -3.86 -2.06
C TYR A 44 -11.22 -3.20 -1.48
N HIS A 45 -10.49 -2.40 -2.28
CA HIS A 45 -9.48 -1.49 -1.76
C HIS A 45 -10.09 -0.25 -1.10
N ARG A 46 -11.33 0.12 -1.42
CA ARG A 46 -12.03 1.22 -0.75
C ARG A 46 -12.51 0.82 0.64
N ASP A 47 -13.05 -0.38 0.81
CA ASP A 47 -13.56 -0.81 2.11
C ASP A 47 -13.22 -2.29 2.37
N GLY A 48 -12.40 -2.54 3.39
CA GLY A 48 -12.24 -3.89 3.94
C GLY A 48 -11.32 -4.83 3.16
N LEU A 49 -10.22 -4.35 2.56
CA LEU A 49 -9.23 -5.20 1.88
C LEU A 49 -8.84 -6.42 2.72
N HIS A 50 -8.52 -6.22 4.00
CA HIS A 50 -8.17 -7.32 4.90
C HIS A 50 -9.33 -8.30 5.16
N HIS A 51 -10.56 -7.78 5.24
CA HIS A 51 -11.76 -8.61 5.36
C HIS A 51 -12.01 -9.43 4.10
N LEU A 52 -11.82 -8.83 2.92
CA LEU A 52 -11.90 -9.52 1.64
C LEU A 52 -10.84 -10.61 1.56
N LEU A 53 -9.57 -10.29 1.80
CA LEU A 53 -8.47 -11.25 1.71
C LEU A 53 -8.74 -12.48 2.57
N ALA A 54 -9.17 -12.27 3.80
CA ALA A 54 -9.53 -13.37 4.69
C ALA A 54 -10.81 -14.09 4.26
N ALA A 55 -11.81 -13.42 3.66
CA ALA A 55 -13.00 -14.09 3.15
C ALA A 55 -12.71 -14.92 1.89
N LEU A 56 -11.82 -14.42 1.03
CA LEU A 56 -11.40 -15.05 -0.20
C LEU A 56 -10.55 -16.29 0.09
N ALA A 57 -9.59 -16.17 1.00
CA ALA A 57 -8.80 -17.28 1.53
C ALA A 57 -9.68 -18.35 2.18
N ASP A 58 -10.69 -17.96 2.95
CA ASP A 58 -11.59 -18.90 3.59
C ASP A 58 -12.45 -19.68 2.57
N ALA A 59 -12.95 -18.97 1.54
CA ALA A 59 -13.81 -19.54 0.51
C ALA A 59 -13.06 -20.36 -0.57
N ALA A 60 -11.81 -20.02 -0.89
CA ALA A 60 -10.96 -20.72 -1.85
C ALA A 60 -9.71 -21.27 -1.16
N TRP A 61 -9.93 -21.96 -0.05
CA TRP A 61 -8.85 -22.52 0.75
C TRP A 61 -7.99 -23.44 -0.11
N PRO A 62 -6.70 -23.12 -0.33
CA PRO A 62 -5.86 -23.89 -1.23
C PRO A 62 -5.47 -25.23 -0.58
N SER A 63 -5.37 -26.26 -1.41
CA SER A 63 -4.87 -27.59 -1.05
C SER A 63 -3.35 -27.59 -0.83
N LEU A 64 -2.64 -26.66 -1.46
CA LEU A 64 -1.20 -26.48 -1.32
C LEU A 64 -0.85 -25.00 -1.47
N THR A 65 -0.13 -24.45 -0.51
CA THR A 65 0.44 -23.11 -0.57
C THR A 65 1.95 -23.23 -0.70
N LEU A 66 2.50 -22.57 -1.71
CA LEU A 66 3.94 -22.46 -1.93
C LEU A 66 4.34 -20.99 -1.88
N ILE A 67 5.42 -20.68 -1.17
CA ILE A 67 5.98 -19.34 -1.08
C ILE A 67 7.42 -19.39 -1.59
N GLU A 68 7.66 -18.68 -2.69
CA GLU A 68 8.99 -18.48 -3.23
C GLU A 68 9.68 -17.33 -2.48
N GLY A 69 10.92 -17.56 -2.05
CA GLY A 69 11.74 -16.60 -1.33
C GLY A 69 13.21 -16.70 -1.69
N GLY A 70 13.58 -17.25 -2.85
CA GLY A 70 14.94 -17.18 -3.36
C GLY A 70 15.39 -15.73 -3.43
N VAL A 71 14.55 -14.87 -4.02
CA VAL A 71 14.64 -13.41 -3.92
C VAL A 71 13.30 -12.84 -3.47
N GLY A 72 13.19 -12.51 -2.19
CA GLY A 72 12.07 -11.76 -1.64
C GLY A 72 12.16 -10.25 -1.93
N MET A 73 11.24 -9.49 -1.33
CA MET A 73 11.18 -8.03 -1.46
C MET A 73 10.84 -7.36 -0.12
N GLU A 74 11.62 -6.35 0.28
CA GLU A 74 11.38 -5.52 1.47
C GLU A 74 11.08 -4.06 1.14
N GLY A 75 10.58 -3.28 2.12
CA GLY A 75 10.24 -1.88 1.94
C GLY A 75 8.94 -1.67 1.14
N GLU A 76 8.98 -0.76 0.16
CA GLU A 76 7.80 -0.20 -0.52
C GLU A 76 7.22 -1.12 -1.63
N GLY A 77 7.06 -2.41 -1.33
CA GLY A 77 6.34 -3.32 -2.23
C GLY A 77 4.87 -2.88 -2.43
N PRO A 78 4.28 -3.07 -3.62
CA PRO A 78 4.70 -4.05 -4.61
C PRO A 78 5.62 -3.57 -5.72
N HIS A 79 5.80 -2.26 -5.90
CA HIS A 79 6.47 -1.67 -7.06
C HIS A 79 7.83 -1.03 -6.73
N HIS A 80 8.07 -0.67 -5.47
CA HIS A 80 9.21 0.14 -5.05
C HIS A 80 10.02 -0.51 -3.91
N GLY A 81 9.84 -1.82 -3.71
CA GLY A 81 10.61 -2.57 -2.73
C GLY A 81 12.00 -2.96 -3.23
N ASP A 82 12.91 -3.23 -2.30
CA ASP A 82 14.27 -3.70 -2.59
C ASP A 82 14.31 -5.23 -2.58
N PRO A 83 15.05 -5.87 -3.50
CA PRO A 83 15.21 -7.32 -3.51
C PRO A 83 16.00 -7.80 -2.29
N VAL A 84 15.55 -8.92 -1.71
CA VAL A 84 16.20 -9.57 -0.56
C VAL A 84 16.56 -11.00 -0.95
N PRO A 85 17.85 -11.35 -1.10
CA PRO A 85 18.27 -12.72 -1.41
C PRO A 85 18.13 -13.60 -0.15
N HIS A 86 16.90 -13.94 0.22
CA HIS A 86 16.59 -14.72 1.43
C HIS A 86 17.02 -16.17 1.25
N GLY A 87 16.87 -16.72 0.04
CA GLY A 87 17.43 -18.02 -0.32
C GLY A 87 16.62 -19.20 0.24
N LEU A 88 15.32 -19.03 0.45
CA LEU A 88 14.45 -20.11 0.93
C LEU A 88 13.15 -20.20 0.12
N ALA A 89 12.52 -21.36 0.15
CA ALA A 89 11.13 -21.53 -0.25
C ALA A 89 10.45 -22.35 0.84
N LEU A 90 9.17 -22.13 1.06
CA LEU A 90 8.37 -22.89 2.00
C LEU A 90 7.04 -23.27 1.39
N GLY A 91 6.45 -24.35 1.89
CA GLY A 91 5.14 -24.77 1.45
C GLY A 91 4.51 -25.78 2.39
N GLY A 92 3.20 -25.91 2.25
CA GLY A 92 2.38 -26.75 3.11
C GLY A 92 0.93 -26.77 2.65
N ASP A 93 0.16 -27.68 3.20
CA ASP A 93 -1.26 -27.89 2.92
C ASP A 93 -2.19 -26.99 3.76
N ASP A 94 -1.64 -26.22 4.70
CA ASP A 94 -2.37 -25.22 5.48
C ASP A 94 -1.92 -23.80 5.14
N LEU A 95 -2.79 -23.05 4.47
CA LEU A 95 -2.53 -21.66 4.07
C LEU A 95 -2.15 -20.76 5.26
N LEU A 96 -2.86 -20.89 6.38
CA LEU A 96 -2.64 -20.02 7.54
C LEU A 96 -1.29 -20.31 8.19
N GLU A 97 -0.90 -21.58 8.30
CA GLU A 97 0.41 -21.97 8.83
C GLU A 97 1.55 -21.50 7.94
N VAL A 98 1.43 -21.71 6.63
CA VAL A 98 2.45 -21.27 5.65
C VAL A 98 2.62 -19.76 5.66
N ASP A 99 1.52 -18.99 5.63
CA ASP A 99 1.59 -17.53 5.62
C ASP A 99 2.10 -16.95 6.96
N CYS A 100 1.73 -17.54 8.09
CA CYS A 100 2.25 -17.12 9.39
C CYS A 100 3.74 -17.41 9.52
N ALA A 101 4.20 -18.59 9.09
CA ALA A 101 5.62 -18.92 9.06
C ALA A 101 6.40 -18.00 8.12
N ALA A 102 5.86 -17.73 6.91
CA ALA A 102 6.46 -16.80 5.95
C ALA A 102 6.61 -15.38 6.52
N ALA A 103 5.55 -14.85 7.15
CA ALA A 103 5.60 -13.55 7.82
C ALA A 103 6.67 -13.54 8.93
N ALA A 104 6.69 -14.56 9.78
CA ALA A 104 7.65 -14.66 10.87
C ALA A 104 9.11 -14.79 10.37
N LEU A 105 9.35 -15.52 9.28
CA LEU A 105 10.66 -15.60 8.62
C LEU A 105 11.14 -14.25 8.09
N MET A 106 10.22 -13.35 7.72
CA MET A 106 10.52 -11.96 7.35
C MET A 106 10.73 -11.04 8.57
N GLY A 107 10.63 -11.55 9.80
CA GLY A 107 10.63 -10.76 11.02
C GLY A 107 9.35 -9.93 11.22
N ILE A 108 8.23 -10.40 10.65
CA ILE A 108 6.89 -9.83 10.82
C ILE A 108 6.09 -10.76 11.73
N SER A 109 5.62 -10.25 12.87
CA SER A 109 4.72 -11.04 13.71
C SER A 109 3.42 -11.29 12.94
N PRO A 110 2.90 -12.52 12.88
CA PRO A 110 1.61 -12.79 12.23
C PRO A 110 0.46 -11.92 12.78
N ASP A 111 0.53 -11.50 14.04
CA ASP A 111 -0.46 -10.60 14.65
C ASP A 111 -0.37 -9.14 14.13
N GLU A 112 0.70 -8.77 13.45
CA GLU A 112 0.80 -7.47 12.76
C GLU A 112 0.09 -7.49 11.39
N VAL A 113 -0.34 -8.65 10.90
CA VAL A 113 -0.94 -8.82 9.57
C VAL A 113 -2.47 -8.99 9.71
N PRO A 114 -3.28 -7.94 9.48
CA PRO A 114 -4.69 -7.97 9.87
C PRO A 114 -5.52 -9.05 9.17
N HIS A 115 -5.18 -9.40 7.92
CA HIS A 115 -5.91 -10.45 7.21
C HIS A 115 -5.60 -11.85 7.75
N LEU A 116 -4.41 -12.10 8.32
CA LEU A 116 -4.12 -13.37 8.99
C LEU A 116 -4.91 -13.51 10.28
N LYS A 117 -5.03 -12.44 11.07
CA LYS A 117 -5.89 -12.41 12.27
C LYS A 117 -7.35 -12.70 11.95
N LEU A 118 -7.87 -12.04 10.91
CA LEU A 118 -9.25 -12.22 10.48
C LEU A 118 -9.49 -13.65 9.95
N LEU A 119 -8.52 -14.21 9.22
CA LEU A 119 -8.59 -15.58 8.71
C LEU A 119 -8.57 -16.61 9.86
N ALA A 120 -7.66 -16.44 10.82
CA ALA A 120 -7.58 -17.27 12.02
C ALA A 120 -8.90 -17.23 12.82
N ALA A 121 -9.45 -16.03 13.04
CA ALA A 121 -10.73 -15.85 13.70
C ALA A 121 -11.89 -16.55 12.96
N ARG A 122 -11.95 -16.44 11.63
CA ARG A 122 -12.98 -17.10 10.81
C ARG A 122 -12.95 -18.62 10.93
N ARG A 123 -11.76 -19.21 11.08
CA ARG A 123 -11.59 -20.67 11.23
C ARG A 123 -11.49 -21.13 12.68
N GLY A 124 -11.68 -20.23 13.65
CA GLY A 124 -11.62 -20.55 15.08
C GLY A 124 -10.24 -21.04 15.55
N ARG A 125 -9.16 -20.56 14.93
CA ARG A 125 -7.77 -20.97 15.20
C ARG A 125 -6.98 -19.82 15.84
N ALA A 126 -5.96 -20.20 16.62
CA ALA A 126 -4.91 -19.26 17.02
C ALA A 126 -3.91 -19.06 15.86
N LEU A 127 -3.17 -17.96 15.89
CA LEU A 127 -2.06 -17.75 14.96
C LEU A 127 -0.89 -18.67 15.35
N PRO A 128 -0.40 -19.51 14.44
CA PRO A 128 0.74 -20.38 14.70
C PRO A 128 2.03 -19.56 14.84
N GLY A 129 2.88 -19.97 15.78
CA GLY A 129 4.22 -19.42 15.95
C GLY A 129 5.22 -20.03 14.98
N LEU A 130 6.38 -19.40 14.87
CA LEU A 130 7.51 -19.97 14.13
C LEU A 130 8.12 -21.13 14.93
N PRO A 131 8.38 -22.31 14.33
CA PRO A 131 9.12 -23.38 14.98
C PRO A 131 10.50 -22.87 15.47
N PRO A 132 10.92 -23.17 16.71
CA PRO A 132 12.20 -22.68 17.26
C PRO A 132 13.41 -23.01 16.40
N GLU A 133 13.41 -24.18 15.75
CA GLU A 133 14.44 -24.64 14.83
C GLU A 133 14.57 -23.77 13.57
N TRP A 134 13.55 -22.97 13.22
CA TRP A 134 13.57 -22.04 12.08
C TRP A 134 14.05 -20.64 12.47
N ALA A 135 14.31 -20.37 13.76
CA ALA A 135 14.83 -19.08 14.20
C ALA A 135 16.12 -18.63 13.45
N PRO A 136 17.08 -19.51 13.09
CA PRO A 136 18.25 -19.12 12.31
C PRO A 136 17.94 -18.72 10.86
N LEU A 137 16.77 -19.09 10.34
CA LEU A 137 16.32 -18.77 8.98
C LEU A 137 15.67 -17.38 8.91
N VAL A 138 15.39 -16.74 10.05
CA VAL A 138 14.73 -15.44 10.09
C VAL A 138 15.64 -14.37 9.52
N ARG A 139 15.16 -13.67 8.49
CA ARG A 139 15.75 -12.45 7.99
C ARG A 139 14.77 -11.30 8.20
N ARG A 140 15.19 -10.30 8.98
CA ARG A 140 14.33 -9.13 9.24
C ARG A 140 14.27 -8.25 8.01
N TYR A 141 13.09 -8.15 7.42
CA TYR A 141 12.83 -7.29 6.28
C TYR A 141 12.59 -5.87 6.78
N ARG A 142 13.10 -4.90 6.01
CA ARG A 142 12.70 -3.51 6.19
C ARG A 142 11.19 -3.39 5.97
N ARG A 143 10.49 -2.89 6.97
CA ARG A 143 9.05 -2.65 6.87
C ARG A 143 8.80 -1.59 5.78
N PRO A 144 7.63 -1.63 5.12
CA PRO A 144 7.22 -0.50 4.32
C PRO A 144 7.24 0.76 5.19
N ASN A 145 7.91 1.80 4.69
CA ASN A 145 8.05 3.06 5.36
C ASN A 145 6.69 3.70 5.57
N ALA A 146 6.73 4.69 6.43
CA ALA A 146 5.67 5.64 6.56
C ALA A 146 5.24 6.29 5.24
N HIS A 147 6.20 6.46 4.34
CA HIS A 147 6.04 7.10 3.05
C HIS A 147 7.07 6.62 2.05
N ILE A 148 6.68 6.69 0.78
CA ILE A 148 7.54 6.55 -0.37
C ILE A 148 8.23 7.90 -0.61
N GLN A 149 9.55 7.92 -0.53
CA GLN A 149 10.36 9.11 -0.79
C GLN A 149 10.62 9.23 -2.30
N HIS A 150 10.10 10.29 -2.91
CA HIS A 150 10.28 10.64 -4.32
C HIS A 150 11.24 11.84 -4.44
N GLY A 151 12.45 11.61 -4.96
CA GLY A 151 13.51 12.62 -4.99
C GLY A 151 13.87 13.14 -3.58
N ARG A 152 14.35 14.39 -3.47
CA ARG A 152 14.78 14.97 -2.17
C ARG A 152 13.65 15.58 -1.33
N ARG A 153 12.49 15.89 -1.92
CA ARG A 153 11.50 16.81 -1.31
C ARG A 153 10.04 16.41 -1.46
N VAL A 154 9.73 15.31 -2.16
CA VAL A 154 8.36 14.80 -2.29
C VAL A 154 8.23 13.52 -1.48
N ARG A 155 7.24 13.46 -0.60
CA ARG A 155 6.92 12.28 0.22
C ARG A 155 5.49 11.87 -0.05
N VAL A 156 5.28 10.60 -0.37
CA VAL A 156 3.95 10.04 -0.60
C VAL A 156 3.62 9.10 0.54
N TYR A 157 2.55 9.36 1.27
CA TYR A 157 2.02 8.56 2.37
C TYR A 157 0.85 7.73 1.80
N PRO A 158 1.11 6.51 1.32
CA PRO A 158 0.10 5.78 0.56
C PRO A 158 -1.03 5.23 1.44
N GLY A 159 -0.86 5.13 2.75
CA GLY A 159 -1.86 4.52 3.64
C GLY A 159 -2.32 3.16 3.11
N ASP A 160 -3.63 2.96 3.04
CA ASP A 160 -4.30 1.81 2.43
C ASP A 160 -4.74 2.06 0.96
N SER A 161 -4.21 3.09 0.29
CA SER A 161 -4.59 3.43 -1.09
C SER A 161 -4.27 2.33 -2.11
N CYS A 162 -5.12 2.24 -3.15
CA CYS A 162 -4.96 1.24 -4.22
C CYS A 162 -3.73 1.51 -5.12
N ALA A 163 -3.27 0.47 -5.82
CA ALA A 163 -2.12 0.55 -6.73
C ALA A 163 -2.29 1.62 -7.82
N THR A 164 -3.53 1.84 -8.32
CA THR A 164 -3.83 2.89 -9.31
C THR A 164 -3.52 4.28 -8.77
N CYS A 165 -3.92 4.57 -7.53
CA CYS A 165 -3.62 5.85 -6.91
C CYS A 165 -2.12 5.99 -6.60
N GLN A 166 -1.42 4.90 -6.25
CA GLN A 166 0.04 4.93 -6.02
C GLN A 166 0.82 5.22 -7.31
N VAL A 167 0.41 4.63 -8.43
CA VAL A 167 0.94 4.96 -9.77
C VAL A 167 0.61 6.40 -10.16
N ALA A 168 -0.59 6.86 -9.81
CA ALA A 168 -1.00 8.24 -10.05
C ALA A 168 -0.18 9.25 -9.21
N ALA A 169 0.11 8.93 -7.95
CA ALA A 169 0.94 9.75 -7.07
C ALA A 169 2.41 9.78 -7.51
N SER A 170 2.97 8.65 -7.95
CA SER A 170 4.33 8.61 -8.52
C SER A 170 4.44 9.36 -9.85
N SER A 171 3.34 9.51 -10.60
CA SER A 171 3.30 10.35 -11.81
C SER A 171 3.48 11.85 -11.54
N VAL A 172 3.17 12.32 -10.32
CA VAL A 172 3.41 13.70 -9.89
C VAL A 172 4.90 14.03 -9.94
N GLU A 173 5.74 13.11 -9.50
CA GLU A 173 7.20 13.29 -9.53
C GLU A 173 7.73 13.33 -10.98
N ARG A 174 7.25 12.41 -11.83
CA ARG A 174 7.64 12.38 -13.25
C ARG A 174 7.25 13.68 -13.94
N PHE A 175 6.04 14.17 -13.70
CA PHE A 175 5.56 15.43 -14.26
C PHE A 175 6.41 16.63 -13.82
N ALA A 176 6.69 16.74 -12.52
CA ALA A 176 7.53 17.82 -11.96
C ALA A 176 8.95 17.83 -12.56
N ARG A 177 9.47 16.65 -12.95
CA ARG A 177 10.80 16.49 -13.55
C ARG A 177 10.82 16.77 -15.06
N GLU A 178 9.79 16.33 -15.78
CA GLU A 178 9.75 16.31 -17.26
C GLU A 178 9.11 17.57 -17.88
N ASN A 179 8.32 18.35 -17.12
CA ASN A 179 7.62 19.53 -17.64
C ASN A 179 7.96 20.84 -16.92
N PRO A 180 9.24 21.25 -16.82
CA PRO A 180 9.64 22.48 -16.15
C PRO A 180 9.17 23.78 -16.83
N HIS A 181 8.61 23.72 -18.05
CA HIS A 181 8.34 24.90 -18.89
C HIS A 181 6.88 25.08 -19.32
N ARG A 182 5.96 24.16 -18.93
CA ARG A 182 4.59 24.11 -19.49
C ARG A 182 3.50 24.82 -18.70
N VAL A 183 3.84 25.54 -17.62
CA VAL A 183 2.88 26.36 -16.88
C VAL A 183 3.58 27.65 -16.48
N ALA A 184 3.04 28.80 -16.89
CA ALA A 184 3.62 30.11 -16.65
C ALA A 184 3.79 30.45 -15.15
N ASP A 185 3.08 29.74 -14.27
CA ASP A 185 3.15 29.88 -12.81
C ASP A 185 4.13 28.91 -12.11
N VAL A 186 4.87 28.08 -12.88
CA VAL A 186 5.84 27.10 -12.38
C VAL A 186 6.97 27.75 -11.59
N ALA A 187 7.38 28.99 -11.87
CA ALA A 187 8.47 29.61 -11.13
C ALA A 187 8.15 29.74 -9.63
N ALA A 188 6.91 30.09 -9.27
CA ALA A 188 6.46 30.17 -7.87
C ALA A 188 6.27 28.77 -7.26
N VAL A 189 5.66 27.84 -8.00
CA VAL A 189 5.43 26.45 -7.56
C VAL A 189 6.75 25.70 -7.37
N VAL A 190 7.67 25.80 -8.33
CA VAL A 190 9.03 25.21 -8.24
C VAL A 190 9.83 25.92 -7.17
N SER A 191 9.80 27.25 -7.06
CA SER A 191 10.48 27.94 -5.95
C SER A 191 9.94 27.49 -4.60
N MET A 192 8.63 27.27 -4.47
CA MET A 192 8.01 26.80 -3.24
C MET A 192 8.34 25.33 -2.94
N LEU A 193 8.37 24.44 -3.95
CA LEU A 193 8.88 23.06 -3.82
C LEU A 193 10.41 23.03 -3.55
N MET A 194 11.14 24.04 -4.02
CA MET A 194 12.57 24.25 -3.79
C MET A 194 12.86 24.96 -2.46
N LEU A 195 11.84 25.40 -1.72
CA LEU A 195 11.97 25.97 -0.37
C LEU A 195 11.27 25.12 0.71
N LYS A 196 10.18 24.40 0.38
CA LYS A 196 9.36 23.59 1.28
C LYS A 196 9.14 22.18 0.70
N GLY A 197 9.14 21.15 1.55
CA GLY A 197 8.79 19.80 1.14
C GLY A 197 7.32 19.66 0.77
N LEU A 198 6.97 18.71 -0.11
CA LEU A 198 5.59 18.34 -0.45
C LEU A 198 5.27 16.94 0.08
N ASN A 199 4.19 16.85 0.85
CA ASN A 199 3.65 15.61 1.39
C ASN A 199 2.33 15.29 0.69
N VAL A 200 2.24 14.12 0.06
CA VAL A 200 1.05 13.62 -0.63
C VAL A 200 0.43 12.51 0.21
N TRP A 201 -0.80 12.67 0.67
CA TRP A 201 -1.47 11.78 1.61
C TRP A 201 -2.58 11.02 0.91
N MET A 202 -2.66 9.71 1.10
CA MET A 202 -3.59 8.84 0.37
C MET A 202 -4.13 7.71 1.24
N GLY A 203 -5.36 7.28 0.98
CA GLY A 203 -6.02 6.25 1.79
C GLY A 203 -6.84 6.86 2.95
N HIS A 204 -7.58 6.03 3.69
CA HIS A 204 -8.51 6.47 4.74
C HIS A 204 -7.79 7.08 5.94
N GLN A 205 -6.66 6.49 6.29
CA GLN A 205 -5.79 6.93 7.36
C GLN A 205 -4.36 6.84 6.85
N PRO A 206 -3.90 7.84 6.07
CA PRO A 206 -2.53 7.94 5.59
C PRO A 206 -1.60 8.16 6.79
N GLN A 207 -1.34 7.06 7.50
CA GLN A 207 -0.69 7.03 8.80
C GLN A 207 -1.42 7.82 9.91
N ASP A 208 -1.30 7.33 11.14
CA ASP A 208 -1.89 7.95 12.33
C ASP A 208 -1.03 9.14 12.80
N ARG A 209 -0.82 10.14 11.92
CA ARG A 209 0.03 11.30 12.20
C ARG A 209 -0.44 12.58 11.49
N PRO A 210 -0.21 13.76 12.08
CA PRO A 210 -0.55 15.02 11.45
C PRO A 210 0.47 15.42 10.35
N PRO A 211 0.08 16.34 9.45
CA PRO A 211 0.98 16.99 8.49
C PRO A 211 2.22 17.62 9.15
N PRO A 212 3.43 17.50 8.57
CA PRO A 212 4.61 18.21 9.05
C PRO A 212 4.40 19.73 9.01
N PRO A 213 4.65 20.46 10.11
CA PRO A 213 4.48 21.91 10.15
C PRO A 213 5.49 22.61 9.24
N GLY A 214 5.04 23.64 8.53
CA GLY A 214 5.87 24.45 7.62
C GLY A 214 6.10 23.84 6.23
N GLU A 215 5.65 22.61 5.99
CA GLU A 215 5.70 21.94 4.69
C GLU A 215 4.34 21.93 3.99
N LEU A 216 4.36 21.71 2.69
CA LEU A 216 3.13 21.59 1.89
C LEU A 216 2.55 20.19 2.07
N SER A 217 1.23 20.10 2.20
CA SER A 217 0.51 18.85 2.28
C SER A 217 -0.70 18.85 1.35
N LEU A 218 -0.95 17.71 0.73
CA LEU A 218 -2.06 17.49 -0.19
C LEU A 218 -2.60 16.07 -0.02
N ALA A 219 -3.90 15.93 0.15
CA ALA A 219 -4.57 14.64 0.12
C ALA A 219 -5.01 14.30 -1.31
N VAL A 220 -4.90 13.03 -1.70
CA VAL A 220 -5.23 12.54 -3.04
C VAL A 220 -6.10 11.30 -2.95
N GLY A 221 -7.25 11.35 -3.63
CA GLY A 221 -8.23 10.27 -3.71
C GLY A 221 -9.37 10.42 -2.71
N ASP A 222 -10.58 9.99 -3.10
CA ASP A 222 -11.78 10.13 -2.27
C ASP A 222 -11.68 9.42 -0.91
N CYS A 223 -10.86 8.36 -0.80
CA CYS A 223 -10.59 7.68 0.46
C CYS A 223 -9.89 8.58 1.49
N ALA A 224 -9.06 9.54 1.04
CA ALA A 224 -8.35 10.45 1.94
C ALA A 224 -9.21 11.62 2.43
N ARG A 225 -10.48 11.73 1.99
CA ARG A 225 -11.36 12.86 2.29
C ARG A 225 -11.55 13.08 3.79
N SER A 226 -11.94 12.05 4.53
CA SER A 226 -12.18 12.17 5.97
C SER A 226 -10.93 12.62 6.72
N TRP A 227 -9.77 12.09 6.34
CA TRP A 227 -8.49 12.50 6.92
C TRP A 227 -8.11 13.94 6.53
N ALA A 228 -8.32 14.32 5.27
CA ALA A 228 -8.02 15.64 4.75
C ALA A 228 -8.84 16.72 5.44
N GLU A 229 -10.15 16.48 5.62
CA GLU A 229 -11.06 17.35 6.35
C GLU A 229 -10.66 17.48 7.83
N ALA A 230 -10.32 16.35 8.48
CA ALA A 230 -9.89 16.35 9.88
C ALA A 230 -8.58 17.13 10.12
N HIS A 231 -7.68 17.20 9.13
CA HIS A 231 -6.38 17.85 9.25
C HIS A 231 -6.28 19.20 8.50
N GLY A 232 -7.39 19.67 7.91
CA GLY A 232 -7.41 20.91 7.11
C GLY A 232 -6.47 20.86 5.90
N VAL A 233 -6.24 19.67 5.33
CA VAL A 233 -5.37 19.47 4.17
C VAL A 233 -6.21 19.55 2.89
N PRO A 234 -5.77 20.28 1.85
CA PRO A 234 -6.47 20.30 0.56
C PRO A 234 -6.60 18.91 -0.05
N LEU A 235 -7.75 18.61 -0.65
CA LEU A 235 -8.05 17.31 -1.26
C LEU A 235 -8.15 17.43 -2.79
N VAL A 236 -7.43 16.56 -3.49
CA VAL A 236 -7.70 16.21 -4.90
C VAL A 236 -8.59 14.97 -4.91
N GLY A 237 -9.88 15.17 -5.19
CA GLY A 237 -10.86 14.08 -5.27
C GLY A 237 -10.72 13.24 -6.54
N GLY A 238 -11.39 12.09 -6.55
CA GLY A 238 -11.43 11.17 -7.70
C GLY A 238 -11.17 9.71 -7.32
N CYS A 239 -11.86 8.79 -7.99
CA CYS A 239 -11.68 7.35 -7.81
C CYS A 239 -12.19 6.55 -9.04
N PRO A 240 -11.30 5.87 -9.80
CA PRO A 240 -9.85 5.98 -9.75
C PRO A 240 -9.37 7.35 -10.23
N LEU A 241 -8.29 7.84 -9.63
CA LEU A 241 -7.52 8.93 -10.24
C LEU A 241 -6.71 8.38 -11.39
N ARG A 242 -7.01 8.80 -12.63
CA ARG A 242 -6.15 8.50 -13.75
C ARG A 242 -4.95 9.45 -13.73
N VAL A 243 -3.79 8.97 -14.17
CA VAL A 243 -2.53 9.74 -14.21
C VAL A 243 -2.70 11.13 -14.86
N HIS A 244 -3.50 11.23 -15.93
CA HIS A 244 -3.74 12.50 -16.64
C HIS A 244 -4.72 13.44 -15.90
N GLU A 245 -5.50 12.96 -14.94
CA GLU A 245 -6.44 13.76 -14.14
C GLU A 245 -5.77 14.33 -12.89
N VAL A 246 -4.71 13.68 -12.40
CA VAL A 246 -3.97 14.10 -11.20
C VAL A 246 -3.18 15.37 -11.46
N GLN A 247 -2.57 15.48 -12.65
CA GLN A 247 -1.63 16.58 -12.96
C GLN A 247 -2.31 17.96 -13.02
N PRO A 248 -3.44 18.15 -13.74
CA PRO A 248 -4.13 19.45 -13.76
C PRO A 248 -4.75 19.79 -12.40
N ALA A 249 -5.30 18.79 -11.70
CA ALA A 249 -5.90 19.00 -10.38
C ALA A 249 -4.87 19.40 -9.33
N LEU A 250 -3.66 18.83 -9.39
CA LEU A 250 -2.54 19.20 -8.54
C LEU A 250 -2.10 20.65 -8.78
N VAL A 251 -1.94 21.05 -10.04
CA VAL A 251 -1.56 22.42 -10.42
C VAL A 251 -2.60 23.42 -9.94
N GLU A 252 -3.88 23.12 -10.10
CA GLU A 252 -4.96 24.01 -9.64
C GLU A 252 -4.99 24.14 -8.12
N VAL A 253 -4.83 23.04 -7.37
CA VAL A 253 -4.76 23.11 -5.90
C VAL A 253 -3.54 23.91 -5.45
N MET A 254 -2.39 23.74 -6.11
CA MET A 254 -1.19 24.53 -5.83
C MET A 254 -1.39 26.02 -6.14
N ARG A 255 -2.08 26.35 -7.23
CA ARG A 255 -2.42 27.74 -7.61
C ARG A 255 -3.31 28.39 -6.54
N ARG A 256 -4.35 27.69 -6.10
CA ARG A 256 -5.29 28.16 -5.07
C ARG A 256 -4.64 28.31 -3.69
N LEU A 257 -3.72 27.41 -3.34
CA LEU A 257 -2.87 27.56 -2.15
C LEU A 257 -1.99 28.81 -2.23
N ASN A 258 -1.36 29.06 -3.37
CA ASN A 258 -0.51 30.24 -3.57
C ASN A 258 -1.29 31.55 -3.57
N ALA A 259 -2.53 31.54 -4.08
CA ALA A 259 -3.43 32.67 -4.06
C ALA A 259 -4.04 32.96 -2.67
N GLY A 260 -3.77 32.11 -1.66
CA GLY A 260 -4.36 32.22 -0.32
C GLY A 260 -5.85 31.85 -0.27
N GLU A 261 -6.37 31.22 -1.33
CA GLU A 261 -7.77 30.81 -1.48
C GLU A 261 -8.08 29.49 -0.74
N LEU A 262 -7.04 28.75 -0.36
CA LEU A 262 -7.14 27.56 0.48
C LEU A 262 -6.37 27.81 1.77
N PRO A 263 -6.89 27.35 2.93
CA PRO A 263 -6.19 27.51 4.18
C PRO A 263 -4.80 26.85 4.09
N PRO A 264 -3.73 27.52 4.56
CA PRO A 264 -2.44 26.87 4.66
C PRO A 264 -2.55 25.65 5.58
N PRO A 265 -1.76 24.58 5.34
CA PRO A 265 -1.76 23.41 6.22
C PRO A 265 -1.50 23.87 7.65
N GLN A 266 -2.45 23.57 8.56
CA GLN A 266 -2.38 24.04 9.93
C GLN A 266 -1.24 23.33 10.65
N GLY A 267 -0.22 24.08 11.07
CA GLY A 267 0.75 23.61 12.05
C GLY A 267 0.06 23.51 13.40
N GLY A 268 0.05 22.32 14.00
CA GLY A 268 -0.46 22.12 15.36
C GLY A 268 0.21 23.09 16.33
N ARG A 269 -0.62 23.71 17.19
CA ARG A 269 -0.17 24.49 18.34
C ARG A 269 0.45 23.60 19.40
#